data_AF-A0A8J6UCT7-F1
#
_entry.id   AF-A0A8J6UCT7-F1
#
_cell.length_a   1.000
_cell.length_b   1.000
_cell.length_c   1.000
_cell.angle_alpha   90.00
_cell.angle_beta   90.00
_cell.angle_gamma   90.00
#
_symmetry.space_group_name_H-M   'P 1'
#
loop_
_entity.id
_entity.type
_entity.pdbx_description
1 polymer ?
#
loop_
_entity_poly.entity_id
_entity_poly.type
_entity_poly.pdbx_seq_one_letter_code
_entity_poly.pdbx_strand_id
1 'polypeptide(L)'
;MECIGNVKASLPSHQFKTGLINQYYSDEIKASVDNEPNDDHYDYSFTIEGRIPDGVDVVFDDRTVSFEGFPVQSGRFKFKIFLDIDPLYPESLICVEYSTSREYEMIIDSN
;
A
#
# COMPACT_ATOMS: atom_id res chain seq x y z
N MET A 1 12.94 -24.21 -15.45
CA MET A 1 11.89 -23.45 -16.14
C MET A 1 12.43 -22.03 -16.22
N GLU A 2 12.83 -21.58 -17.41
CA GLU A 2 13.33 -20.22 -17.61
C GLU A 2 12.13 -19.28 -17.76
N CYS A 3 12.08 -18.28 -16.89
CA CYS A 3 11.02 -17.28 -16.90
C CYS A 3 11.31 -16.22 -17.97
N ILE A 4 10.36 -15.95 -18.87
CA ILE A 4 10.55 -15.02 -19.99
C ILE A 4 9.99 -13.61 -19.66
N GLY A 5 9.14 -13.48 -18.63
CA GLY A 5 8.60 -12.20 -18.15
C GLY A 5 8.73 -12.06 -16.63
N ASN A 6 9.15 -10.89 -16.15
CA ASN A 6 9.29 -10.59 -14.72
C ASN A 6 8.23 -9.57 -14.29
N VAL A 7 6.99 -10.02 -14.17
CA VAL A 7 5.88 -9.21 -13.68
C VAL A 7 5.85 -9.30 -12.15
N LYS A 8 5.73 -8.18 -11.45
CA LYS A 8 5.90 -8.16 -10.00
C LYS A 8 5.01 -7.15 -9.29
N ALA A 9 4.34 -7.59 -8.23
CA ALA A 9 3.65 -6.70 -7.30
C ALA A 9 4.61 -5.69 -6.66
N SER A 10 4.25 -4.42 -6.69
CA SER A 10 5.11 -3.32 -6.28
C SER A 10 4.40 -2.36 -5.32
N LEU A 11 5.09 -2.06 -4.23
CA LEU A 11 4.74 -1.04 -3.27
C LEU A 11 5.83 0.03 -3.29
N PRO A 12 5.50 1.31 -3.54
CA PRO A 12 6.50 2.36 -3.66
C PRO A 12 7.13 2.70 -2.31
N SER A 13 8.33 3.30 -2.37
CA SER A 13 8.82 4.10 -1.26
C SER A 13 7.88 5.28 -1.07
N HIS A 14 7.40 5.49 0.15
CA HIS A 14 6.53 6.62 0.47
C HIS A 14 6.99 7.27 1.76
N GLN A 15 7.03 8.60 1.76
CA GLN A 15 7.23 9.38 2.97
C GLN A 15 5.92 10.07 3.28
N PHE A 16 5.23 9.57 4.30
CA PHE A 16 3.99 10.17 4.79
C PHE A 16 4.21 11.60 5.23
N LYS A 17 3.25 12.47 4.92
CA LYS A 17 3.16 13.81 5.50
C LYS A 17 3.09 13.67 7.03
N THR A 18 3.73 14.58 7.75
CA THR A 18 3.55 14.67 9.21
C THR A 18 2.14 15.17 9.49
N GLY A 19 1.37 14.40 10.28
CA GLY A 19 0.05 14.80 10.76
C GLY A 19 0.13 15.57 12.08
N LEU A 20 -0.98 16.21 12.46
CA LEU A 20 -1.12 16.92 13.73
C LEU A 20 -2.35 16.41 14.48
N ILE A 21 -2.26 16.32 15.81
CA ILE A 21 -3.40 15.91 16.64
C ILE A 21 -4.62 16.81 16.35
N ASN A 22 -5.80 16.19 16.18
CA ASN A 22 -7.09 16.83 15.90
C ASN A 22 -7.15 17.66 14.61
N GLN A 23 -6.20 17.48 13.69
CA GLN A 23 -6.27 18.06 12.35
C GLN A 23 -6.55 16.96 11.33
N TYR A 24 -7.27 17.30 10.26
CA TYR A 24 -7.56 16.35 9.21
C TYR A 24 -6.27 15.89 8.54
N TYR A 25 -6.09 14.57 8.48
CA TYR A 25 -4.98 13.89 7.85
C TYR A 25 -5.48 13.18 6.59
N SER A 26 -4.72 13.26 5.49
CA SER A 26 -4.96 12.50 4.26
C SER A 26 -3.65 12.31 3.49
N ASP A 27 -3.33 11.04 3.23
CA ASP A 27 -2.19 10.60 2.44
C ASP A 27 -2.49 9.23 1.82
N GLU A 28 -1.83 8.89 0.71
CA GLU A 28 -2.14 7.69 -0.07
C GLU A 28 -0.88 7.00 -0.58
N ILE A 29 -0.96 5.67 -0.71
CA ILE A 29 0.01 4.85 -1.41
C ILE A 29 -0.68 4.23 -2.63
N LYS A 30 -0.08 4.41 -3.80
CA LYS A 30 -0.53 3.77 -5.04
C LYS A 30 0.38 2.60 -5.37
N ALA A 31 -0.17 1.39 -5.32
CA ALA A 31 0.50 0.17 -5.77
C ALA A 31 0.56 0.10 -7.29
N SER A 32 1.43 -0.77 -7.79
CA SER A 32 1.55 -1.08 -9.21
C SER A 32 2.05 -2.49 -9.44
N VAL A 33 1.89 -2.98 -10.66
CA VAL A 33 2.58 -4.16 -11.17
C VAL A 33 3.74 -3.72 -12.07
N ASP A 34 4.97 -4.04 -11.66
CA ASP A 34 6.17 -3.72 -12.42
C ASP A 34 6.24 -4.56 -13.71
N ASN A 35 6.74 -3.94 -14.79
CA ASN A 35 6.87 -4.53 -16.13
C ASN A 35 5.55 -4.96 -16.80
N GLU A 36 4.42 -4.38 -16.37
CA GLU A 36 3.10 -4.61 -16.96
C GLU A 36 2.48 -3.28 -17.44
N PRO A 37 2.27 -3.08 -18.76
CA PRO A 37 1.60 -1.88 -19.27
C PRO A 37 0.09 -1.85 -18.96
N ASN A 38 -0.54 -2.99 -18.72
CA ASN A 38 -1.97 -3.09 -18.36
C ASN A 38 -2.11 -3.45 -16.88
N ASP A 39 -1.57 -2.60 -16.02
CA ASP A 39 -1.60 -2.73 -14.57
C ASP A 39 -3.03 -2.92 -13.99
N ASP A 40 -4.01 -2.33 -14.68
CA ASP A 40 -5.43 -2.38 -14.32
C ASP A 40 -6.09 -3.75 -14.60
N HIS A 41 -5.34 -4.75 -15.10
CA HIS A 41 -5.81 -6.13 -15.30
C HIS A 41 -5.56 -7.07 -14.10
N TYR A 42 -5.18 -6.51 -12.96
CA TYR A 42 -4.91 -7.25 -11.73
C TYR A 42 -5.88 -6.84 -10.63
N ASP A 43 -6.37 -7.81 -9.89
CA ASP A 43 -7.07 -7.59 -8.64
C ASP A 43 -6.04 -7.36 -7.53
N TYR A 44 -6.22 -6.27 -6.78
CA TYR A 44 -5.34 -5.84 -5.71
C TYR A 44 -5.93 -6.20 -4.34
N SER A 45 -5.20 -6.98 -3.55
CA SER A 45 -5.58 -7.34 -2.19
C SER A 45 -4.56 -6.81 -1.20
N PHE A 46 -5.02 -5.98 -0.26
CA PHE A 46 -4.17 -5.38 0.76
C PHE A 46 -4.47 -5.94 2.15
N THR A 47 -3.40 -6.12 2.94
CA THR A 47 -3.49 -6.36 4.39
C THR A 47 -2.51 -5.44 5.10
N ILE A 48 -2.92 -4.91 6.25
CA ILE A 48 -2.06 -4.07 7.10
C ILE A 48 -1.82 -4.74 8.43
N GLU A 49 -0.55 -4.82 8.82
CA GLU A 49 -0.12 -5.23 10.16
C GLU A 49 0.63 -4.10 10.86
N GLY A 50 0.44 -3.96 12.17
CA GLY A 50 1.14 -2.97 12.99
C GLY A 50 0.20 -1.90 13.54
N ARG A 51 0.74 -0.69 13.74
CA ARG A 51 0.00 0.40 14.40
C ARG A 51 -0.29 1.51 13.41
N ILE A 52 -1.58 1.80 13.25
CA ILE A 52 -2.11 3.00 12.60
C ILE A 52 -2.49 4.00 13.71
N PRO A 53 -2.36 5.32 13.51
CA PRO A 53 -2.79 6.30 14.49
C PRO A 53 -4.29 6.18 14.81
N ASP A 54 -4.65 6.21 16.09
CA ASP A 54 -6.05 6.26 16.51
C ASP A 54 -6.76 7.46 15.87
N GLY A 55 -7.94 7.23 15.30
CA GLY A 55 -8.71 8.24 14.56
C GLY A 55 -8.31 8.41 13.09
N VAL A 56 -7.36 7.62 12.59
CA VAL A 56 -7.06 7.49 11.16
C VAL A 56 -7.57 6.15 10.66
N ASP A 57 -8.45 6.19 9.67
CA ASP A 57 -8.98 5.02 8.98
C ASP A 57 -8.10 4.68 7.77
N VAL A 58 -8.15 3.40 7.38
CA VAL A 58 -7.52 2.90 6.16
C VAL A 58 -8.60 2.49 5.18
N VAL A 59 -8.54 3.04 3.97
CA VAL A 59 -9.48 2.73 2.89
C VAL A 59 -8.69 2.11 1.73
N PHE A 60 -9.19 0.99 1.23
CA PHE A 60 -8.66 0.33 0.03
C PHE A 60 -9.59 0.62 -1.15
N ASP A 61 -9.05 1.18 -2.22
CA ASP A 61 -9.78 1.42 -3.47
C ASP A 61 -8.89 1.07 -4.65
N ASP A 62 -9.26 0.01 -5.39
CA ASP A 62 -8.47 -0.55 -6.48
C ASP A 62 -7.01 -0.78 -6.03
N ARG A 63 -6.03 -0.12 -6.66
CA ARG A 63 -4.60 -0.18 -6.29
C ARG A 63 -4.17 0.86 -5.26
N THR A 64 -5.10 1.54 -4.61
CA THR A 64 -4.82 2.68 -3.73
C THR A 64 -5.12 2.33 -2.27
N VAL A 65 -4.16 2.62 -1.40
CA VAL A 65 -4.32 2.56 0.05
C VAL A 65 -4.31 3.97 0.60
N SER A 66 -5.47 4.45 1.04
CA SER A 66 -5.65 5.80 1.59
C SER A 66 -5.74 5.77 3.10
N PHE A 67 -5.10 6.74 3.75
CA PHE A 67 -5.08 6.93 5.18
C PHE A 67 -5.70 8.29 5.51
N GLU A 68 -6.89 8.28 6.12
CA GLU A 68 -7.68 9.49 6.29
C GLU A 68 -8.31 9.56 7.67
N GLY A 69 -8.37 10.75 8.26
CA GLY A 69 -9.07 10.94 9.53
C GLY A 69 -8.52 12.07 10.39
N PHE A 70 -8.81 12.02 11.69
CA PHE A 70 -8.40 13.00 12.68
C PHE A 70 -7.58 12.30 13.77
N PRO A 71 -6.24 12.27 13.67
CA PRO A 71 -5.37 11.62 14.64
C PRO A 71 -5.61 12.17 16.06
N VAL A 72 -5.77 11.29 17.05
CA VAL A 72 -6.00 11.71 18.44
C VAL A 72 -4.78 11.54 19.35
N GLN A 73 -3.71 10.94 18.83
CA GLN A 73 -2.48 10.65 19.55
C GLN A 73 -1.25 11.03 18.72
N SER A 74 -0.28 11.70 19.35
CA SER A 74 1.05 11.93 18.76
C SER A 74 1.95 10.71 18.92
N GLY A 75 2.87 10.53 17.97
CA GLY A 75 3.83 9.45 17.99
C GLY A 75 4.33 9.05 16.61
N ARG A 76 5.15 8.00 16.62
CA ARG A 76 5.63 7.31 15.42
C ARG A 76 4.90 5.98 15.29
N PHE A 77 4.21 5.80 14.18
CA PHE A 77 3.34 4.68 13.91
C PHE A 77 3.94 3.86 12.78
N LYS A 78 4.48 2.70 13.13
CA LYS A 78 5.09 1.76 12.20
C LYS A 78 4.09 0.66 11.86
N PHE A 79 3.91 0.42 10.58
CA PHE A 79 3.05 -0.61 10.05
C PHE A 79 3.65 -1.17 8.76
N LYS A 80 3.16 -2.33 8.37
CA LYS A 80 3.58 -3.04 7.18
C LYS A 80 2.35 -3.29 6.31
N ILE A 81 2.45 -2.90 5.04
CA ILE A 81 1.45 -3.23 4.02
C ILE A 81 1.93 -4.49 3.31
N PHE A 82 1.05 -5.48 3.24
CA PHE A 82 1.16 -6.65 2.38
C PHE A 82 0.24 -6.43 1.18
N LEU A 83 0.77 -6.72 0.01
CA LEU A 83 0.07 -6.65 -1.26
C LEU A 83 0.16 -8.00 -1.94
N ASP A 84 -0.99 -8.57 -2.27
CA ASP A 84 -1.15 -9.69 -3.18
C ASP A 84 -1.88 -9.20 -4.43
N ILE A 85 -1.39 -9.57 -5.62
CA ILE A 85 -2.03 -9.31 -6.91
C ILE A 85 -2.49 -10.62 -7.52
N ASP A 86 -3.65 -10.60 -8.18
CA ASP A 86 -4.15 -11.74 -8.95
C ASP A 86 -4.55 -11.28 -10.37
N PRO A 87 -4.03 -11.90 -11.44
CA PRO A 87 -4.40 -11.53 -12.81
C PRO A 87 -5.83 -11.98 -13.13
N LEU A 88 -6.62 -11.07 -13.72
CA LEU A 88 -7.99 -11.38 -14.17
C LEU A 88 -8.03 -12.45 -15.27
N TYR A 89 -6.96 -12.56 -16.06
CA TYR A 89 -6.79 -13.54 -17.13
C TYR A 89 -5.40 -14.20 -17.02
N PRO A 90 -5.28 -15.35 -16.34
CA PRO A 90 -3.98 -15.98 -16.13
C PRO A 90 -3.43 -16.57 -17.45
N GLU A 91 -2.38 -15.93 -17.99
CA GLU A 91 -1.62 -16.51 -19.11
C GLU A 91 -0.57 -17.50 -18.63
N SER A 92 -0.55 -18.70 -19.23
CA SER A 92 0.24 -19.85 -18.76
C SER A 92 1.77 -19.74 -18.92
N LEU A 93 2.31 -18.61 -19.41
CA LEU A 93 3.73 -18.43 -19.74
C LEU A 93 4.42 -17.28 -18.99
N ILE A 94 3.70 -16.52 -18.15
CA ILE A 94 4.25 -15.41 -17.38
C ILE A 94 4.51 -15.90 -15.95
N CYS A 95 5.72 -15.71 -15.42
CA CYS A 95 5.93 -15.86 -13.98
C CYS A 95 5.66 -14.52 -13.33
N VAL A 96 4.74 -14.51 -12.38
CA VAL A 96 4.36 -13.32 -11.64
C VAL A 96 4.85 -13.49 -10.21
N GLU A 97 5.57 -12.50 -9.71
CA GLU A 97 5.77 -12.35 -8.27
C GLU A 97 4.49 -11.71 -7.70
N TYR A 98 3.54 -12.56 -7.31
CA TYR A 98 2.19 -12.15 -6.90
C TYR A 98 2.15 -11.36 -5.59
N SER A 99 3.15 -11.53 -4.72
CA SER A 99 3.13 -10.97 -3.37
C SER A 99 4.32 -10.06 -3.12
N THR A 100 4.08 -8.92 -2.48
CA THR A 100 5.13 -8.05 -1.94
C THR A 100 4.71 -7.48 -0.59
N SER A 101 5.67 -6.93 0.16
CA SER A 101 5.34 -6.21 1.38
C SER A 101 6.37 -5.12 1.66
N ARG A 102 5.93 -4.07 2.36
CA ARG A 102 6.80 -2.93 2.69
C ARG A 102 6.41 -2.31 4.02
N GLU A 103 7.43 -1.93 4.79
CA GLU A 103 7.27 -1.20 6.05
C GLU A 103 7.19 0.31 5.79
N TYR A 104 6.35 0.97 6.57
CA TYR A 104 6.11 2.40 6.53
C TYR A 104 6.09 2.99 7.94
N GLU A 105 6.31 4.31 8.02
CA GLU A 105 6.20 5.07 9.25
C GLU A 105 5.37 6.34 9.00
N MET A 106 4.35 6.55 9.83
CA MET A 106 3.67 7.83 9.97
C MET A 106 4.15 8.54 11.24
N ILE A 107 4.22 9.87 11.15
CA ILE A 107 4.55 10.74 12.28
C ILE A 107 3.36 11.65 12.52
N ILE A 108 2.83 11.62 13.74
CA ILE A 108 1.82 12.57 14.22
C ILE A 108 2.45 13.40 15.33
N ASP A 109 2.47 14.72 15.16
CA ASP A 109 2.98 15.65 16.16
C ASP A 109 1.86 16.22 17.03
N SER A 110 2.21 16.56 18.27
CA SER A 110 1.39 17.47 19.08
C SER A 110 1.61 18.88 18.57
N ASN A 111 0.51 19.61 18.32
CA ASN A 111 0.54 21.06 18.06
C ASN A 111 1.38 21.82 19.11
#